data_AF-A0A1Z5JJ69-F1
#
_entry.id   AF-A0A1Z5JJ69-F1
#
_cell.length_a   1.000
_cell.length_b   1.000
_cell.length_c   1.000
_cell.angle_alpha   90.00
_cell.angle_beta   90.00
_cell.angle_gamma   90.00
#
_symmetry.space_group_name_H-M   'P 1'
#
loop_
_entity.id
_entity.type
_entity.pdbx_description
1 polymer ?
#
loop_
_entity_poly.entity_id
_entity_poly.type
_entity_poly.pdbx_seq_one_letter_code
_entity_poly.pdbx_strand_id
1 'polypeptide(L)'
;MKRGRGSLGREVSGNNLSNSAKNNKGMGSKDSGFASSNNSNNIPSRWCTVPKGQTLPTEDNKVTLLNTNLPTLIDKGINPTGAVSVLKYNNDMYCFSVNCPCCKIPLTKATARDKDVLECNFCKSTYSLTTGQRLETSKNNKGLFGGIVQSVLSSSPDNQGPLQLYQLGEDANGKLLIDPTPGSGASK
;
A
#
# COMPACT_ATOMS: atom_id res chain seq x y z
N MET A 1 -14.77 -45.90 -10.94
CA MET A 1 -15.69 -45.71 -9.80
C MET A 1 -15.25 -46.62 -8.65
N LYS A 2 -14.61 -46.08 -7.62
CA LYS A 2 -14.22 -46.83 -6.40
C LYS A 2 -15.18 -46.41 -5.28
N ARG A 3 -16.04 -47.34 -4.85
CA ARG A 3 -16.93 -47.18 -3.69
C ARG A 3 -16.18 -47.71 -2.46
N GLY A 4 -16.08 -46.88 -1.43
CA GLY A 4 -15.62 -47.31 -0.10
C GLY A 4 -16.71 -48.05 0.67
N ARG A 5 -16.31 -48.78 1.72
CA ARG A 5 -17.10 -49.11 2.91
C ARG A 5 -16.28 -49.92 3.92
N GLY A 6 -16.44 -49.57 5.19
CA GLY A 6 -15.98 -50.31 6.38
C GLY A 6 -15.35 -49.34 7.40
N SER A 7 -15.70 -49.31 8.68
CA SER A 7 -16.75 -49.99 9.43
C SER A 7 -17.00 -49.24 10.75
N LEU A 8 -18.16 -49.52 11.32
CA LEU A 8 -18.73 -49.01 12.57
C LEU A 8 -17.85 -49.27 13.81
N GLY A 9 -17.97 -48.37 14.81
CA GLY A 9 -17.61 -48.61 16.20
C GLY A 9 -18.47 -47.75 17.13
N ARG A 10 -19.44 -48.38 17.80
CA ARG A 10 -20.39 -47.82 18.79
C ARG A 10 -19.74 -47.71 20.17
N GLU A 11 -20.08 -46.61 20.85
CA GLU A 11 -20.55 -46.46 22.25
C GLU A 11 -19.65 -46.90 23.43
N VAL A 12 -19.55 -46.02 24.45
CA VAL A 12 -19.94 -46.28 25.87
C VAL A 12 -19.85 -44.97 26.69
N SER A 13 -20.86 -44.79 27.55
CA SER A 13 -21.07 -43.70 28.52
C SER A 13 -20.12 -43.73 29.73
N GLY A 14 -19.95 -42.58 30.39
CA GLY A 14 -19.45 -42.51 31.77
C GLY A 14 -19.33 -41.08 32.31
N ASN A 15 -20.25 -40.68 33.20
CA ASN A 15 -20.17 -39.47 34.02
C ASN A 15 -19.07 -39.60 35.09
N ASN A 16 -18.34 -38.52 35.40
CA ASN A 16 -18.11 -38.08 36.79
C ASN A 16 -17.38 -36.72 36.88
N LEU A 17 -17.75 -35.97 37.92
CA LEU A 17 -17.22 -34.68 38.35
C LEU A 17 -15.72 -34.72 38.67
N SER A 18 -15.00 -33.60 38.48
CA SER A 18 -14.19 -32.96 39.54
C SER A 18 -13.42 -31.72 39.03
N ASN A 19 -13.48 -30.66 39.85
CA ASN A 19 -12.54 -29.54 39.83
C ASN A 19 -11.11 -30.02 40.09
N SER A 20 -10.13 -29.50 39.33
CA SER A 20 -8.94 -28.85 39.90
C SER A 20 -7.90 -28.53 38.83
N ALA A 21 -7.31 -27.35 38.97
CA ALA A 21 -6.15 -26.86 38.26
C ALA A 21 -4.94 -27.82 38.40
N LYS A 22 -4.22 -28.03 37.29
CA LYS A 22 -2.77 -27.78 37.16
C LYS A 22 -2.24 -28.29 35.81
N ASN A 23 -1.49 -27.41 35.16
CA ASN A 23 -0.38 -27.65 34.24
C ASN A 23 -0.56 -28.65 33.09
N ASN A 24 -0.72 -28.12 31.88
CA ASN A 24 -0.10 -28.69 30.70
C ASN A 24 0.73 -27.63 29.97
N LYS A 25 2.05 -27.74 30.11
CA LYS A 25 3.01 -27.29 29.09
C LYS A 25 2.72 -28.12 27.84
N GLY A 26 2.36 -27.48 26.74
CA GLY A 26 2.11 -28.16 25.49
C GLY A 26 2.16 -27.21 24.30
N MET A 27 3.34 -27.19 23.66
CA MET A 27 3.59 -26.91 22.24
C MET A 27 3.09 -25.58 21.67
N GLY A 28 4.06 -24.67 21.50
CA GLY A 28 3.90 -23.40 20.84
C GLY A 28 3.42 -23.52 19.40
N SER A 29 2.22 -22.97 19.16
CA SER A 29 1.93 -22.31 17.90
C SER A 29 2.83 -21.08 17.82
N LYS A 30 3.70 -21.05 16.82
CA LYS A 30 4.30 -19.82 16.32
C LYS A 30 3.22 -19.01 15.61
N ASP A 31 2.26 -18.51 16.38
CA ASP A 31 1.59 -17.27 16.03
C ASP A 31 2.63 -16.20 16.26
N SER A 32 3.34 -15.83 15.20
CA SER A 32 4.09 -14.59 15.15
C SER A 32 3.09 -13.43 15.13
N GLY A 33 2.37 -13.27 16.23
CA GLY A 33 1.79 -12.01 16.64
C GLY A 33 2.95 -11.09 16.94
N PHE A 34 3.43 -10.40 15.91
CA PHE A 34 4.32 -9.28 16.10
C PHE A 34 3.51 -8.19 16.78
N ALA A 35 3.51 -8.22 18.11
CA ALA A 35 3.30 -7.03 18.89
C ALA A 35 4.29 -6.00 18.37
N SER A 36 3.76 -4.96 17.70
CA SER A 36 4.51 -3.74 17.47
C SER A 36 4.97 -3.28 18.84
N SER A 37 6.27 -3.41 19.13
CA SER A 37 6.88 -2.86 20.33
C SER A 37 6.72 -1.34 20.28
N ASN A 38 5.59 -0.86 20.79
CA ASN A 38 5.37 0.53 21.11
C ASN A 38 6.31 0.92 22.24
N ASN A 39 7.53 1.27 21.86
CA ASN A 39 8.43 1.96 22.77
C ASN A 39 8.04 3.45 22.78
N SER A 40 7.11 3.75 23.68
CA SER A 40 6.80 5.06 24.29
C SER A 40 7.54 6.27 23.68
N ASN A 41 6.93 6.84 22.65
CA ASN A 41 6.95 8.27 22.34
C ASN A 41 5.53 8.60 21.84
N ASN A 42 5.05 9.83 22.03
CA ASN A 42 3.71 10.31 21.65
C ASN A 42 3.47 10.30 20.12
N ILE A 43 3.55 9.13 19.50
CA ILE A 43 3.23 8.90 18.11
C ILE A 43 1.70 8.75 18.05
N PRO A 44 0.98 9.59 17.28
CA PRO A 44 -0.47 9.46 17.21
C PRO A 44 -0.83 8.07 16.67
N SER A 45 -1.91 7.47 17.18
CA SER A 45 -2.20 6.03 17.04
C SER A 45 -2.21 5.46 15.61
N ARG A 46 -2.42 6.32 14.60
CA ARG A 46 -2.43 5.95 13.18
C ARG A 46 -1.05 5.95 12.50
N TRP A 47 -0.06 6.58 13.12
CA TRP A 47 1.26 6.73 12.55
C TRP A 47 2.13 5.51 12.84
N CYS A 48 2.86 5.08 11.82
CA CYS A 48 3.73 3.93 11.84
C CYS A 48 5.17 4.36 11.59
N THR A 49 6.12 3.78 12.33
CA THR A 49 7.54 4.06 12.11
C THR A 49 8.05 3.36 10.85
N VAL A 50 8.71 4.11 9.97
CA VAL A 50 9.38 3.56 8.79
C VAL A 50 10.69 2.88 9.23
N PRO A 51 11.04 1.69 8.69
CA PRO A 51 12.30 1.02 9.00
C PRO A 51 13.52 1.93 8.77
N LYS A 52 14.50 1.84 9.67
CA LYS A 52 15.73 2.65 9.64
C LYS A 52 16.56 2.42 8.38
N GLY A 53 17.42 3.39 8.05
CA GLY A 53 18.36 3.32 6.92
C GLY A 53 17.76 3.78 5.59
N GLN A 54 16.53 4.28 5.61
CA GLN A 54 15.85 4.84 4.45
C GLN A 54 15.96 6.36 4.48
N THR A 55 16.09 6.97 3.31
CA THR A 55 16.31 8.41 3.16
C THR A 55 15.23 9.02 2.28
N LEU A 56 14.81 10.22 2.63
CA LEU A 56 13.90 11.02 1.82
C LEU A 56 14.66 11.60 0.60
N PRO A 57 13.97 11.79 -0.54
CA PRO A 57 14.57 12.46 -1.70
C PRO A 57 15.02 13.87 -1.35
N THR A 58 16.27 14.19 -1.71
CA THR A 58 16.83 15.55 -1.58
C THR A 58 16.77 16.33 -2.90
N GLU A 59 16.89 15.62 -4.01
CA GLU A 59 16.75 16.11 -5.38
C GLU A 59 15.29 16.35 -5.75
N ASP A 60 15.03 17.48 -6.40
CA ASP A 60 13.69 17.81 -6.90
C ASP A 60 13.30 16.91 -8.08
N ASN A 61 12.00 16.60 -8.16
CA ASN A 61 11.37 15.80 -9.20
C ASN A 61 11.93 14.36 -9.34
N LYS A 62 12.50 13.81 -8.27
CA LYS A 62 12.97 12.43 -8.19
C LYS A 62 12.13 11.60 -7.22
N VAL A 63 11.60 10.48 -7.72
CA VAL A 63 10.84 9.53 -6.91
C VAL A 63 11.80 8.57 -6.20
N THR A 64 11.71 8.51 -4.88
CA THR A 64 12.40 7.54 -4.01
C THR A 64 11.37 6.59 -3.41
N LEU A 65 11.72 5.32 -3.25
CA LEU A 65 10.87 4.33 -2.61
C LEU A 65 11.22 4.19 -1.13
N LEU A 66 10.19 4.16 -0.27
CA LEU A 66 10.30 3.81 1.13
C LEU A 66 9.58 2.49 1.40
N ASN A 67 10.33 1.46 1.76
CA ASN A 67 9.81 0.17 2.23
C ASN A 67 9.26 0.31 3.65
N THR A 68 7.95 0.22 3.82
CA THR A 68 7.33 0.38 5.14
C THR A 68 7.18 -0.94 5.89
N ASN A 69 7.13 -2.08 5.17
CA ASN A 69 6.73 -3.39 5.69
C ASN A 69 5.35 -3.39 6.38
N LEU A 70 4.49 -2.40 6.08
CA LEU A 70 3.17 -2.29 6.68
C LEU A 70 2.18 -3.23 5.98
N PRO A 71 1.52 -4.14 6.71
CA PRO A 71 0.59 -5.09 6.12
C PRO A 71 -0.54 -4.45 5.30
N THR A 72 -0.98 -3.26 5.69
CA THR A 72 -2.04 -2.50 5.01
C THR A 72 -1.64 -2.00 3.62
N LEU A 73 -0.34 -1.89 3.34
CA LEU A 73 0.22 -1.43 2.07
C LEU A 73 0.76 -2.57 1.21
N ILE A 74 0.85 -3.79 1.75
CA ILE A 74 1.39 -4.95 1.04
C ILE A 74 0.36 -5.46 0.03
N ASP A 75 0.76 -5.44 -1.24
CA ASP A 75 0.14 -6.22 -2.30
C ASP A 75 1.17 -7.26 -2.78
N LYS A 76 0.89 -8.54 -2.55
CA LYS A 76 1.85 -9.62 -2.88
C LYS A 76 2.20 -9.70 -4.37
N GLY A 77 1.34 -9.20 -5.25
CA GLY A 77 1.55 -9.23 -6.69
C GLY A 77 2.40 -8.06 -7.20
N ILE A 78 2.17 -6.86 -6.68
CA ILE A 78 2.74 -5.63 -7.26
C ILE A 78 3.48 -4.70 -6.28
N ASN A 79 3.30 -4.89 -4.96
CA ASN A 79 3.96 -4.13 -3.89
C ASN A 79 4.26 -5.00 -2.65
N PRO A 80 5.14 -6.01 -2.77
CA PRO A 80 5.28 -7.05 -1.75
C PRO A 80 5.91 -6.55 -0.43
N THR A 81 6.61 -5.41 -0.46
CA THR A 81 7.25 -4.80 0.72
C THR A 81 6.38 -3.73 1.38
N GLY A 82 5.17 -3.49 0.85
CA GLY A 82 4.32 -2.38 1.29
C GLY A 82 5.02 -1.04 1.12
N ALA A 83 5.80 -0.87 0.05
CA ALA A 83 6.51 0.35 -0.20
C ALA A 83 5.56 1.50 -0.55
N VAL A 84 6.04 2.73 -0.35
CA VAL A 84 5.42 3.96 -0.83
C VAL A 84 6.43 4.73 -1.68
N SER A 85 5.93 5.52 -2.61
CA SER A 85 6.73 6.48 -3.38
C SER A 85 6.76 7.81 -2.64
N VAL A 86 7.92 8.44 -2.62
CA VAL A 86 8.13 9.79 -2.09
C VAL A 86 8.78 10.63 -3.17
N LEU A 87 8.24 11.82 -3.39
CA LEU A 87 8.71 12.78 -4.37
C LEU A 87 8.86 14.14 -3.70
N LYS A 88 10.03 14.75 -3.86
CA LYS A 88 10.21 16.17 -3.59
C LYS A 88 9.86 16.95 -4.84
N TYR A 89 8.97 17.92 -4.75
CA TYR A 89 8.61 18.80 -5.87
C TYR A 89 8.22 20.17 -5.35
N ASN A 90 8.79 21.24 -5.90
CA ASN A 90 8.51 22.62 -5.48
C ASN A 90 8.68 22.88 -3.97
N ASN A 91 9.70 22.28 -3.36
CA ASN A 91 9.96 22.27 -1.91
C ASN A 91 8.95 21.50 -1.05
N ASP A 92 7.91 20.92 -1.63
CA ASP A 92 6.95 20.07 -0.92
C ASP A 92 7.32 18.59 -1.05
N MET A 93 6.85 17.79 -0.08
CA MET A 93 7.09 16.35 -0.01
C MET A 93 5.80 15.57 -0.20
N TYR A 94 5.73 14.86 -1.31
CA TYR A 94 4.56 14.07 -1.69
C TYR A 94 4.81 12.60 -1.43
N CYS A 95 3.90 11.94 -0.71
CA CYS A 95 3.94 10.50 -0.49
C CYS A 95 2.69 9.84 -1.08
N PHE A 96 2.89 8.81 -1.89
CA PHE A 96 1.81 8.18 -2.66
C PHE A 96 2.08 6.70 -2.95
N SER A 97 1.07 5.99 -3.46
CA SER A 97 1.18 4.57 -3.82
C SER A 97 2.27 4.32 -4.87
N VAL A 98 3.00 3.21 -4.74
CA VAL A 98 4.11 2.87 -5.65
C VAL A 98 3.64 2.65 -7.08
N ASN A 99 2.49 2.03 -7.27
CA ASN A 99 2.02 1.61 -8.57
C ASN A 99 1.00 2.61 -9.12
N CYS A 100 1.05 2.83 -10.44
CA CYS A 100 0.06 3.62 -11.15
C CYS A 100 -1.33 2.99 -10.97
N PRO A 101 -2.36 3.73 -10.50
CA PRO A 101 -3.72 3.20 -10.37
C PRO A 101 -4.26 2.62 -11.68
N CYS A 102 -3.95 3.26 -12.81
CA CYS A 102 -4.41 2.90 -14.15
C CYS A 102 -3.74 1.64 -14.73
N CYS A 103 -2.41 1.58 -14.79
CA CYS A 103 -1.69 0.48 -15.46
C CYS A 103 -0.96 -0.48 -14.50
N LYS A 104 -1.02 -0.25 -13.19
CA LYS A 104 -0.35 -1.03 -12.13
C LYS A 104 1.18 -1.09 -12.20
N ILE A 105 1.80 -0.32 -13.10
CA ILE A 105 3.27 -0.24 -13.22
C ILE A 105 3.83 0.73 -12.17
N PRO A 106 5.00 0.43 -11.55
CA PRO A 106 5.65 1.32 -10.61
C PRO A 106 5.90 2.74 -11.17
N LEU A 107 5.62 3.74 -10.36
CA LEU A 107 5.77 5.17 -10.63
C LEU A 107 7.20 5.68 -10.34
N THR A 108 8.19 4.79 -10.25
CA THR A 108 9.60 5.15 -9.96
C THR A 108 10.22 6.09 -11.00
N LYS A 109 9.66 6.14 -12.20
CA LYS A 109 10.06 7.05 -13.29
C LYS A 109 9.00 8.11 -13.59
N ALA A 110 8.01 8.29 -12.72
CA ALA A 110 7.00 9.34 -12.89
C ALA A 110 7.63 10.71 -12.69
N THR A 111 7.06 11.71 -13.35
CA THR A 111 7.53 13.10 -13.28
C THR A 111 6.39 13.99 -12.80
N ALA A 112 6.67 14.86 -11.84
CA ALA A 112 5.80 15.98 -11.53
C ALA A 112 5.99 17.12 -12.53
N ARG A 113 4.89 17.78 -12.87
CA ARG A 113 4.78 18.93 -13.78
C ARG A 113 3.67 19.85 -13.28
N ASP A 114 3.67 21.09 -13.78
CA ASP A 114 2.57 22.06 -13.74
C ASP A 114 1.56 21.92 -12.58
N LYS A 115 1.71 22.70 -11.50
CA LYS A 115 0.77 22.72 -10.36
C LYS A 115 0.56 21.34 -9.71
N ASP A 116 1.66 20.68 -9.40
CA ASP A 116 1.70 19.44 -8.62
C ASP A 116 0.95 18.28 -9.30
N VAL A 117 1.19 18.09 -10.60
CA VAL A 117 0.60 17.01 -11.38
C VAL A 117 1.65 15.92 -11.64
N LEU A 118 1.36 14.71 -11.18
CA LEU A 118 2.17 13.52 -11.45
C LEU A 118 1.73 12.86 -12.75
N GLU A 119 2.66 12.67 -13.69
CA GLU A 119 2.43 11.89 -14.91
C GLU A 119 3.07 10.50 -14.79
N CYS A 120 2.27 9.45 -15.02
CA CYS A 120 2.80 8.11 -15.21
C CYS A 120 3.59 8.03 -16.53
N ASN A 121 4.89 7.72 -16.45
CA ASN A 121 5.71 7.66 -17.65
C ASN A 121 5.30 6.54 -18.64
N PHE A 122 4.60 5.50 -18.17
CA PHE A 122 4.18 4.38 -19.02
C PHE A 122 2.85 4.65 -19.74
N CYS A 123 1.74 4.80 -19.00
CA CYS A 123 0.41 4.96 -19.60
C CYS A 123 -0.04 6.42 -19.77
N LYS A 124 0.80 7.38 -19.37
CA LYS A 124 0.56 8.84 -19.49
C LYS A 124 -0.66 9.36 -18.73
N SER A 125 -1.27 8.56 -17.85
CA SER A 125 -2.30 9.05 -16.93
C SER A 125 -1.70 10.07 -15.97
N THR A 126 -2.42 11.16 -15.72
CA THR A 126 -2.03 12.24 -14.83
C THR A 126 -2.87 12.25 -13.55
N TYR A 127 -2.26 12.62 -12.43
CA TYR A 127 -2.91 12.70 -11.13
C TYR A 127 -2.47 13.97 -10.40
N SER A 128 -3.38 14.57 -9.64
CA SER A 128 -3.04 15.64 -8.70
C SER A 128 -2.28 15.05 -7.52
N LEU A 129 -1.09 15.56 -7.22
CA LEU A 129 -0.30 15.19 -6.04
C LEU A 129 -0.88 15.72 -4.73
N THR A 130 -1.80 16.70 -4.80
CA THR A 130 -2.46 17.28 -3.64
C THR A 130 -3.73 16.53 -3.24
N THR A 131 -4.51 16.08 -4.23
CA THR A 131 -5.82 15.42 -3.99
C THR A 131 -5.83 13.94 -4.33
N GLY A 132 -4.85 13.46 -5.10
CA GLY A 132 -4.82 12.10 -5.64
C GLY A 132 -5.77 11.89 -6.81
N GLN A 133 -6.63 12.86 -7.13
CA GLN A 133 -7.60 12.72 -8.20
C GLN A 133 -6.91 12.58 -9.55
N ARG A 134 -7.42 11.67 -10.38
CA ARG A 134 -7.01 11.57 -11.76
C ARG A 134 -7.45 12.83 -12.50
N LEU A 135 -6.53 13.41 -13.25
CA LEU A 135 -6.81 14.55 -14.10
C LEU A 135 -7.11 14.04 -15.49
N GLU A 136 -8.25 14.44 -16.06
CA GLU A 136 -8.50 14.13 -17.46
C GLU A 136 -7.54 14.93 -18.32
N THR A 137 -6.80 14.24 -19.18
CA THR A 137 -6.07 14.92 -20.25
C THR A 137 -7.14 15.47 -21.19
N SER A 138 -7.40 16.77 -21.13
CA SER A 138 -8.25 17.43 -22.12
C SER A 138 -7.63 17.20 -23.50
N LYS A 139 -8.14 16.21 -24.23
CA LYS A 139 -7.90 16.05 -25.67
C LYS A 139 -8.66 17.16 -26.40
N ASN A 140 -8.25 18.41 -26.22
CA ASN A 140 -8.66 19.49 -27.11
C ASN A 140 -7.69 19.54 -28.30
N ASN A 141 -7.91 18.64 -29.26
CA ASN A 141 -8.09 19.01 -30.66
C ASN A 141 -8.42 17.77 -31.52
N LYS A 142 -9.64 17.80 -32.06
CA LYS A 142 -10.00 17.52 -33.47
C LYS A 142 -9.42 16.27 -34.13
N GLY A 143 -10.34 15.35 -34.45
CA GLY A 143 -10.15 14.45 -35.59
C GLY A 143 -11.11 13.26 -35.54
N LEU A 144 -12.25 13.40 -36.19
CA LEU A 144 -13.26 12.35 -36.39
C LEU A 144 -12.76 11.15 -37.26
N PHE A 145 -11.43 10.99 -37.46
CA PHE A 145 -10.82 10.09 -38.45
C PHE A 145 -9.45 9.55 -38.00
N GLY A 146 -9.37 8.89 -36.85
CA GLY A 146 -8.14 8.25 -36.34
C GLY A 146 -8.34 6.78 -35.96
N GLY A 147 -9.19 6.07 -36.71
CA GLY A 147 -9.60 4.71 -36.41
C GLY A 147 -8.44 3.70 -36.29
N ILE A 148 -8.65 2.76 -35.36
CA ILE A 148 -8.19 1.36 -35.35
C ILE A 148 -6.76 1.01 -34.86
N VAL A 149 -5.95 1.92 -34.31
CA VAL A 149 -4.64 1.50 -33.71
C VAL A 149 -4.44 1.83 -32.24
N GLN A 150 -5.37 2.55 -31.60
CA GLN A 150 -5.26 2.96 -30.18
C GLN A 150 -6.23 2.21 -29.25
N SER A 151 -6.79 1.08 -29.68
CA SER A 151 -7.94 0.47 -28.99
C SER A 151 -7.63 -0.78 -28.17
N VAL A 152 -6.37 -1.26 -28.13
CA VAL A 152 -6.00 -2.47 -27.37
C VAL A 152 -5.09 -2.19 -26.16
N LEU A 153 -4.53 -0.98 -26.06
CA LEU A 153 -3.72 -0.54 -24.90
C LEU A 153 -4.40 0.55 -24.05
N SER A 154 -5.66 0.86 -24.33
CA SER A 154 -6.49 1.74 -23.50
C SER A 154 -7.20 0.87 -22.47
N SER A 155 -6.44 0.47 -21.45
CA SER A 155 -6.89 -0.27 -20.26
C SER A 155 -8.26 0.19 -19.76
N SER A 156 -9.12 -0.78 -19.49
CA SER A 156 -10.54 -0.66 -19.16
C SER A 156 -10.93 0.56 -18.29
N PRO A 157 -12.10 1.19 -18.55
CA PRO A 157 -12.59 2.32 -17.77
C PRO A 157 -12.80 2.02 -16.28
N ASP A 158 -12.93 0.75 -15.91
CA ASP A 158 -13.32 0.33 -14.56
C ASP A 158 -12.15 0.18 -13.56
N ASN A 159 -10.89 0.36 -14.00
CA ASN A 159 -9.69 0.22 -13.15
C ASN A 159 -8.94 1.54 -12.93
N GLN A 160 -9.67 2.65 -12.84
CA GLN A 160 -9.11 4.01 -12.88
C GLN A 160 -9.31 4.80 -11.56
N GLY A 161 -9.11 4.14 -10.42
CA GLY A 161 -9.21 4.77 -9.11
C GLY A 161 -8.22 5.91 -8.88
N PRO A 162 -8.41 6.73 -7.82
CA PRO A 162 -7.50 7.81 -7.48
C PRO A 162 -6.11 7.29 -7.09
N LEU A 163 -5.09 8.14 -7.26
CA LEU A 163 -3.78 7.93 -6.67
C LEU A 163 -3.91 8.04 -5.15
N GLN A 164 -3.53 6.98 -4.43
CA GLN A 164 -3.56 7.00 -2.98
C GLN A 164 -2.41 7.86 -2.47
N LEU A 165 -2.74 8.84 -1.64
CA LEU A 165 -1.79 9.73 -0.97
C LEU A 165 -1.68 9.36 0.51
N TYR A 166 -0.50 9.53 1.06
CA TYR A 166 -0.15 9.25 2.45
C TYR A 166 0.55 10.45 3.09
N GLN A 167 0.55 10.53 4.41
CA GLN A 167 1.31 11.54 5.15
C GLN A 167 2.65 10.98 5.63
N LEU A 168 3.68 11.81 5.53
CA LEU A 168 4.99 11.64 6.15
C LEU A 168 5.10 12.59 7.34
N GLY A 169 5.94 12.21 8.28
CA GLY A 169 6.20 13.01 9.47
C GLY A 169 7.45 12.49 10.17
N GLU A 170 7.87 13.17 11.22
CA GLU A 170 9.02 12.77 12.01
C GLU A 170 8.64 12.75 13.50
N ASP A 171 9.14 11.76 14.23
CA ASP A 171 9.03 11.76 15.69
C ASP A 171 10.02 12.76 16.32
N ALA A 172 9.91 12.96 17.64
CA ALA A 172 10.80 13.85 18.39
C ALA A 172 12.30 13.46 18.32
N ASN A 173 12.63 12.26 17.84
CA ASN A 173 14.00 11.78 17.68
C ASN A 173 14.45 11.77 16.21
N GLY A 174 13.68 12.39 15.30
CA GLY A 174 13.96 12.42 13.87
C GLY A 174 13.74 11.09 13.17
N LYS A 175 12.94 10.17 13.73
CA LYS A 175 12.55 8.94 13.02
C LYS A 175 11.41 9.24 12.06
N LEU A 176 11.56 8.78 10.83
CA LEU A 176 10.52 8.89 9.82
C LEU A 176 9.28 8.08 10.19
N LEU A 177 8.13 8.72 10.12
CA LEU A 177 6.81 8.17 10.34
C LEU A 177 5.97 8.28 9.07
N ILE A 178 5.00 7.37 8.93
CA ILE A 178 4.00 7.39 7.88
C ILE A 178 2.61 7.14 8.46
N ASP A 179 1.61 7.87 8.00
CA ASP A 179 0.20 7.46 8.14
C ASP A 179 -0.22 6.70 6.88
N PRO A 180 -0.46 5.38 6.97
CA PRO A 180 -0.83 4.56 5.82
C PRO A 180 -2.31 4.72 5.42
N THR A 181 -3.08 5.58 6.09
CA THR A 181 -4.49 5.82 5.77
C THR A 181 -4.61 6.57 4.44
N PRO A 182 -5.22 5.99 3.39
CA PRO A 182 -5.34 6.66 2.10
C PRO A 182 -6.14 7.96 2.20
N GLY A 183 -5.72 8.97 1.43
CA GLY A 183 -6.47 10.23 1.33
C GLY A 183 -6.21 11.20 2.47
N SER A 184 -5.21 10.93 3.31
CA SER A 184 -4.72 11.86 4.33
C SER A 184 -4.11 13.16 3.76
N GLY A 185 -3.97 13.28 2.44
CA GLY A 185 -3.42 14.46 1.77
C GLY A 185 -1.89 14.53 1.80
N ALA A 186 -1.32 15.37 0.92
CA ALA A 186 0.12 15.62 0.84
C ALA A 186 0.65 16.21 2.15
N SER A 187 1.90 15.87 2.50
CA SER A 187 2.59 16.47 3.65
C SER A 187 3.07 17.85 3.24
N LYS A 188 2.54 18.89 3.87
CA LYS A 188 3.05 20.25 3.76
C LYS A 188 4.11 20.49 4.81
#